data_AF-A0A7Z9A324-F1
#
_entry.id   AF-A0A7Z9A324-F1
#
_cell.length_a   1.000
_cell.length_b   1.000
_cell.length_c   1.000
_cell.angle_alpha   90.00
_cell.angle_beta   90.00
_cell.angle_gamma   90.00
#
_symmetry.space_group_name_H-M   'P 1'
#
loop_
_entity.id
_entity.type
_entity.pdbx_description
1 polymer ?
#
loop_
_entity_poly.entity_id
_entity_poly.type
_entity_poly.pdbx_seq_one_letter_code
_entity_poly.pdbx_strand_id
1 'polypeptide(L)'
;MALDPQKIAMYRQNLQQLDSRRVLKNKIESGMSPQEANESAGFSEEELNTNMQALPGVRPVKPGFSGAGPEEICTRYAIGALTNEQLADELTRWEYNVHAQWNPYHEFRFFMPGSYDELVMAFYKNLIDPTDLQALAARGLPLPADLIEEWEQERELFGHVTAIYRKMFSTAGAQRQAHVVVGAPGSGKSEYIANTIEGWNEDYIVIDPELLDRAFLRQYLAEGWYEALKPEPAREFEKQGNKLFPMDIATIAREDSAKLGSILLSTFADEGMNLILEATFTPGFVAQQLVDYLSRNGYSINAVRLTIEKEQAVERCEARYEREYEQALTQGLDALGAKPVDTAYIDYVFENYAEAEEAQKAAAGK
;
A
#
# COMPACT_ATOMS: atom_id res chain seq x y z
N MET A 1 16.08 7.94 15.31
CA MET A 1 16.90 8.65 14.31
C MET A 1 16.05 9.80 13.79
N ALA A 2 16.53 11.05 13.85
CA ALA A 2 15.73 12.18 13.37
C ALA A 2 15.58 12.12 11.84
N LEU A 3 14.39 12.49 11.33
CA LEU A 3 14.17 12.66 9.89
C LEU A 3 15.19 13.63 9.30
N ASP A 4 15.65 13.37 8.08
CA ASP A 4 16.52 14.31 7.40
C ASP A 4 15.76 15.62 7.06
N PRO A 5 16.48 16.75 6.88
CA PRO A 5 15.83 18.04 6.63
C PRO A 5 14.96 18.09 5.36
N GLN A 6 15.28 17.29 4.33
CA GLN A 6 14.50 17.26 3.09
C GLN A 6 13.15 16.58 3.33
N LYS A 7 13.14 15.45 4.05
CA LYS A 7 11.90 14.79 4.48
C LYS A 7 11.05 15.69 5.38
N ILE A 8 11.66 16.43 6.30
CA ILE A 8 10.92 17.38 7.14
C ILE A 8 10.25 18.47 6.28
N ALA A 9 10.97 19.03 5.30
CA ALA A 9 10.42 20.03 4.39
C ALA A 9 9.26 19.47 3.55
N MET A 10 9.42 18.26 3.02
CA MET A 10 8.38 17.54 2.28
C MET A 10 7.12 17.34 3.13
N TYR A 11 7.25 16.78 4.34
CA TYR A 11 6.09 16.56 5.21
C TYR A 11 5.41 17.87 5.63
N ARG A 12 6.16 18.95 5.83
CA ARG A 12 5.57 20.29 6.08
C ARG A 12 4.73 20.75 4.90
N GLN A 13 5.22 20.60 3.67
CA GLN A 13 4.48 20.96 2.47
C GLN A 13 3.21 20.10 2.30
N ASN A 14 3.31 18.78 2.50
CA ASN A 14 2.18 17.87 2.41
C ASN A 14 1.10 18.20 3.45
N LEU A 15 1.50 18.48 4.71
CA LEU A 15 0.58 18.90 5.77
C LEU A 15 -0.08 20.25 5.47
N GLN A 16 0.67 21.22 4.95
CA GLN A 16 0.11 22.51 4.56
C GLN A 16 -0.97 22.35 3.48
N GLN A 17 -0.71 21.55 2.45
CA GLN A 17 -1.71 21.27 1.42
C GLN A 17 -2.94 20.57 2.00
N LEU A 18 -2.75 19.59 2.89
CA LEU A 18 -3.84 18.88 3.55
C LEU A 18 -4.71 19.82 4.40
N ASP A 19 -4.07 20.72 5.15
CA ASP A 19 -4.78 21.71 5.97
C ASP A 19 -5.54 22.72 5.12
N SER A 20 -4.96 23.20 4.00
CA SER A 20 -5.69 24.04 3.03
C SER A 20 -6.89 23.31 2.42
N ARG A 21 -6.77 22.02 2.09
CA ARG A 21 -7.91 21.22 1.60
C ARG A 21 -9.00 21.04 2.65
N ARG A 22 -8.66 20.96 3.94
CA ARG A 22 -9.66 20.97 5.02
C ARG A 22 -10.39 22.30 5.14
N VAL A 23 -9.67 23.41 5.01
CA VAL A 23 -10.28 24.76 4.97
C VAL A 23 -11.27 24.86 3.81
N LEU A 24 -10.87 24.41 2.61
CA LEU A 24 -11.74 24.33 1.44
C LEU A 24 -13.01 23.50 1.72
N LYS A 25 -12.84 22.27 2.23
CA LYS A 25 -13.96 21.37 2.56
C LYS A 25 -14.95 22.00 3.53
N ASN A 26 -14.44 22.55 4.64
CA ASN A 26 -15.28 23.19 5.67
C ASN A 26 -16.06 24.39 5.13
N LYS A 27 -15.47 25.17 4.21
CA LYS A 27 -16.14 26.33 3.59
C LYS A 27 -17.26 25.91 2.67
N ILE A 28 -17.05 24.88 1.84
CA ILE A 28 -18.09 24.31 0.99
C ILE A 28 -19.23 23.77 1.85
N GLU A 29 -18.92 23.02 2.91
CA GLU A 29 -19.92 22.49 3.85
C GLU A 29 -20.69 23.61 4.58
N SER A 30 -20.10 24.81 4.72
CA SER A 30 -20.77 26.00 5.25
C SER A 30 -21.63 26.78 4.23
N GLY A 31 -21.70 26.31 2.98
CA GLY A 31 -22.52 26.90 1.91
C GLY A 31 -21.81 27.86 0.97
N MET A 32 -20.48 27.98 1.05
CA MET A 32 -19.67 28.75 0.10
C MET A 32 -19.57 28.02 -1.24
N SER A 33 -19.50 28.75 -2.36
CA SER A 33 -19.30 28.12 -3.67
C SER A 33 -17.90 27.47 -3.75
N PRO A 34 -17.72 26.38 -4.53
CA PRO A 34 -16.42 25.73 -4.69
C PRO A 34 -15.30 26.69 -5.15
N GLN A 35 -15.62 27.64 -6.05
CA GLN A 35 -14.68 28.64 -6.57
C GLN A 35 -14.19 29.57 -5.45
N GLU A 36 -15.12 30.22 -4.74
CA GLU A 36 -14.79 31.14 -3.64
C GLU A 36 -14.07 30.41 -2.49
N ALA A 37 -14.48 29.16 -2.20
CA ALA A 37 -13.85 28.35 -1.17
C ALA A 37 -12.42 27.98 -1.55
N ASN A 38 -12.14 27.68 -2.82
CA ASN A 38 -10.81 27.32 -3.33
C ASN A 38 -9.85 28.52 -3.26
N GLU A 39 -10.27 29.68 -3.80
CA GLU A 39 -9.50 30.93 -3.72
C GLU A 39 -9.20 31.31 -2.27
N SER A 40 -10.21 31.25 -1.41
CA SER A 40 -10.05 31.62 0.00
C SER A 40 -9.27 30.58 0.82
N ALA A 41 -9.08 29.35 0.33
CA ALA A 41 -8.17 28.36 0.89
C ALA A 41 -6.72 28.52 0.40
N GLY A 42 -6.47 29.49 -0.49
CA GLY A 42 -5.15 29.84 -1.01
C GLY A 42 -4.72 29.03 -2.23
N PHE A 43 -5.64 28.36 -2.91
CA PHE A 43 -5.38 27.62 -4.14
C PHE A 43 -5.65 28.49 -5.37
N SER A 44 -4.96 28.18 -6.47
CA SER A 44 -5.22 28.80 -7.77
C SER A 44 -6.49 28.25 -8.42
N GLU A 45 -7.05 28.98 -9.39
CA GLU A 45 -8.21 28.54 -10.16
C GLU A 45 -7.92 27.24 -10.93
N GLU A 46 -6.68 27.06 -11.41
CA GLU A 46 -6.24 25.86 -12.13
C GLU A 46 -6.26 24.60 -11.25
N GLU A 47 -6.11 24.76 -9.93
CA GLU A 47 -6.12 23.66 -8.96
C GLU A 47 -7.52 23.23 -8.53
N LEU A 48 -8.57 23.97 -8.91
CA LEU A 48 -9.93 23.74 -8.44
C LEU A 48 -10.38 22.29 -8.68
N ASN A 49 -10.26 21.78 -9.91
CA ASN A 49 -10.73 20.43 -10.24
C ASN A 49 -9.97 19.36 -9.43
N THR A 50 -8.65 19.46 -9.36
CA THR A 50 -7.80 18.54 -8.58
C THR A 50 -8.17 18.58 -7.10
N ASN A 51 -8.40 19.77 -6.54
CA ASN A 51 -8.79 19.91 -5.14
C ASN A 51 -10.19 19.35 -4.87
N MET A 52 -11.14 19.53 -5.79
CA MET A 52 -12.48 18.96 -5.67
C MET A 52 -12.45 17.43 -5.69
N GLN A 53 -11.61 16.83 -6.53
CA GLN A 53 -11.38 15.38 -6.57
C GLN A 53 -10.73 14.85 -5.28
N ALA A 54 -9.92 15.67 -4.60
CA ALA A 54 -9.26 15.32 -3.35
C ALA A 54 -10.18 15.31 -2.11
N LEU A 55 -11.25 16.11 -2.10
CA LEU A 55 -12.09 16.35 -0.90
C LEU A 55 -12.72 15.09 -0.27
N PRO A 56 -13.16 14.07 -1.02
CA PRO A 56 -13.67 12.82 -0.44
C PRO A 56 -12.65 12.16 0.51
N GLY A 57 -11.37 12.13 0.13
CA GLY A 57 -10.28 11.55 0.93
C GLY A 57 -9.76 12.44 2.06
N VAL A 58 -10.18 13.70 2.14
CA VAL A 58 -9.77 14.65 3.19
C VAL A 58 -10.57 14.40 4.46
N ARG A 59 -9.92 13.82 5.47
CA ARG A 59 -10.52 13.52 6.77
C ARG A 59 -10.51 14.77 7.68
N PRO A 60 -11.61 15.03 8.41
CA PRO A 60 -11.65 16.11 9.40
C PRO A 60 -10.77 15.78 10.60
N VAL A 61 -10.18 16.81 11.20
CA VAL A 61 -9.47 16.70 12.48
C VAL A 61 -10.50 16.65 13.61
N LYS A 62 -10.40 15.64 14.48
CA LYS A 62 -11.28 15.52 15.65
C LYS A 62 -10.99 16.67 16.63
N PRO A 63 -12.00 17.29 17.27
CA PRO A 63 -11.78 18.31 18.28
C PRO A 63 -10.81 17.85 19.37
N GLY A 64 -9.85 18.72 19.71
CA GLY A 64 -8.81 18.44 20.69
C GLY A 64 -7.62 17.63 20.13
N PHE A 65 -7.65 17.16 18.89
CA PHE A 65 -6.50 16.51 18.27
C PHE A 65 -5.83 17.43 17.25
N SER A 66 -4.55 17.17 16.97
CA SER A 66 -3.77 17.89 15.98
C SER A 66 -3.85 17.25 14.60
N GLY A 67 -4.21 15.97 14.49
CA GLY A 67 -4.34 15.25 13.23
C GLY A 67 -5.65 14.47 13.09
N ALA A 68 -5.98 14.06 11.87
CA ALA A 68 -7.17 13.25 11.60
C ALA A 68 -6.98 11.75 11.86
N GLY A 69 -5.78 11.34 12.26
CA GLY A 69 -5.41 9.96 12.59
C GLY A 69 -4.01 9.86 13.19
N PRO A 70 -3.65 8.70 13.79
CA PRO A 70 -2.34 8.50 14.43
C PRO A 70 -1.14 8.80 13.54
N GLU A 71 -1.19 8.45 12.25
CA GLU A 71 -0.09 8.72 11.31
C GLU A 71 0.16 10.22 11.18
N GLU A 72 -0.89 11.02 11.02
CA GLU A 72 -0.76 12.48 10.87
C GLU A 72 -0.29 13.15 12.16
N ILE A 73 -0.76 12.68 13.32
CA ILE A 73 -0.27 13.13 14.62
C ILE A 73 1.25 12.88 14.72
N CYS A 74 1.69 11.68 14.34
CA CYS A 74 3.12 11.35 14.28
C CYS A 74 3.87 12.20 13.25
N THR A 75 3.29 12.49 12.07
CA THR A 75 3.90 13.39 11.08
C THR A 75 4.12 14.78 11.67
N ARG A 76 3.12 15.35 12.35
CA ARG A 76 3.22 16.66 13.00
C ARG A 76 4.26 16.68 14.10
N TYR A 77 4.34 15.62 14.90
CA TYR A 77 5.41 15.44 15.88
C TYR A 77 6.80 15.40 15.21
N ALA A 78 6.96 14.58 14.17
CA ALA A 78 8.24 14.39 13.50
C ALA A 78 8.80 15.67 12.85
N ILE A 79 7.93 16.59 12.43
CA ILE A 79 8.35 17.91 11.89
C ILE A 79 8.54 18.99 12.96
N GLY A 80 8.36 18.65 14.24
CA GLY A 80 8.51 19.52 15.40
C GLY A 80 7.30 20.41 15.71
N ALA A 81 6.12 20.09 15.19
CA ALA A 81 4.89 20.85 15.44
C ALA A 81 4.18 20.43 16.75
N LEU A 82 4.53 19.28 17.32
CA LEU A 82 4.01 18.78 18.61
C LEU A 82 5.16 18.48 19.56
N THR A 83 4.96 18.71 20.85
CA THR A 83 5.88 18.23 21.90
C THR A 83 5.66 16.75 22.20
N ASN A 84 6.60 16.12 22.91
CA ASN A 84 6.48 14.73 23.38
C ASN A 84 5.26 14.55 24.29
N GLU A 85 4.89 15.55 25.08
CA GLU A 85 3.70 15.52 25.93
C GLU A 85 2.42 15.56 25.10
N GLN A 86 2.36 16.40 24.05
CA GLN A 86 1.20 16.47 23.16
C GLN A 86 1.03 15.18 22.35
N LEU A 87 2.13 14.66 21.78
CA LEU A 87 2.13 13.36 21.10
C LEU A 87 1.55 12.28 22.01
N ALA A 88 2.02 12.22 23.26
CA ALA A 88 1.59 11.21 24.20
C ALA A 88 0.14 11.36 24.65
N ASP A 89 -0.29 12.58 24.96
CA ASP A 89 -1.70 12.85 25.27
C ASP A 89 -2.60 12.40 24.11
N GLU A 90 -2.31 12.84 22.89
CA GLU A 90 -3.15 12.58 21.74
C GLU A 90 -3.19 11.08 21.36
N LEU A 91 -2.06 10.38 21.32
CA LEU A 91 -2.04 8.96 20.94
C LEU A 91 -2.63 8.06 22.03
N THR A 92 -2.42 8.35 23.32
CA THR A 92 -2.93 7.48 24.40
C THR A 92 -4.44 7.57 24.57
N ARG A 93 -5.05 8.75 24.31
CA ARG A 93 -6.51 8.92 24.36
C ARG A 93 -7.21 8.70 23.01
N TRP A 94 -6.46 8.38 21.96
CA TRP A 94 -7.06 8.10 20.66
C TRP A 94 -7.92 6.84 20.74
N GLU A 95 -9.20 6.96 20.39
CA GLU A 95 -10.09 5.81 20.24
C GLU A 95 -9.76 5.11 18.92
N TYR A 96 -8.85 4.13 18.99
CA TYR A 96 -8.40 3.37 17.83
C TYR A 96 -9.53 2.53 17.25
N ASN A 97 -9.74 2.67 15.94
CA ASN A 97 -10.61 1.78 15.20
C ASN A 97 -10.03 0.36 15.19
N VAL A 98 -10.92 -0.63 15.11
CA VAL A 98 -10.52 -2.03 14.91
C VAL A 98 -9.77 -2.13 13.59
N HIS A 99 -8.55 -2.67 13.61
CA HIS A 99 -7.80 -2.93 12.39
C HIS A 99 -8.58 -3.94 11.53
N ALA A 100 -8.54 -3.79 10.21
CA ALA A 100 -9.15 -4.78 9.33
C ALA A 100 -8.40 -6.11 9.50
N GLN A 101 -9.13 -7.22 9.63
CA GLN A 101 -8.49 -8.53 9.48
C GLN A 101 -7.93 -8.61 8.07
N TRP A 102 -6.63 -8.89 7.96
CA TRP A 102 -5.99 -9.06 6.68
C TRP A 102 -6.50 -10.34 6.02
N ASN A 103 -6.91 -10.22 4.76
CA ASN A 103 -7.30 -11.34 3.93
C ASN A 103 -6.07 -11.75 3.09
N PRO A 104 -5.64 -13.02 3.11
CA PRO A 104 -4.48 -13.49 2.34
C PRO A 104 -4.64 -13.34 0.82
N TYR A 105 -5.86 -13.09 0.34
CA TYR A 105 -6.17 -12.77 -1.05
C TYR A 105 -6.06 -11.28 -1.39
N HIS A 106 -5.86 -10.39 -0.42
CA HIS A 106 -5.63 -8.97 -0.67
C HIS A 106 -4.15 -8.68 -0.84
N GLU A 107 -3.81 -8.04 -1.96
CA GLU A 107 -2.40 -7.76 -2.26
C GLU A 107 -1.84 -6.51 -1.58
N PHE A 108 -2.73 -5.68 -1.05
CA PHE A 108 -2.39 -4.55 -0.23
C PHE A 108 -3.09 -4.70 1.11
N ARG A 109 -2.34 -4.47 2.19
CA ARG A 109 -2.94 -4.30 3.51
C ARG A 109 -3.45 -2.86 3.62
N PHE A 110 -4.67 -2.62 3.16
CA PHE A 110 -5.28 -1.30 3.31
C PHE A 110 -5.55 -1.01 4.79
N PHE A 111 -4.96 0.08 5.26
CA PHE A 111 -4.99 0.44 6.66
C PHE A 111 -6.27 1.18 7.00
N MET A 112 -6.95 0.68 8.03
CA MET A 112 -8.22 1.26 8.46
C MET A 112 -7.97 2.67 9.00
N PRO A 113 -8.63 3.71 8.46
CA PRO A 113 -8.46 5.07 8.95
C PRO A 113 -8.66 5.16 10.46
N GLY A 114 -7.68 5.73 11.19
CA GLY A 114 -7.74 5.87 12.65
C GLY A 114 -7.54 4.58 13.45
N SER A 115 -7.13 3.47 12.83
CA SER A 115 -6.73 2.23 13.51
C SER A 115 -5.26 2.27 13.96
N TYR A 116 -4.84 1.21 14.67
CA TYR A 116 -3.43 0.99 15.00
C TYR A 116 -2.52 0.92 13.78
N ASP A 117 -3.05 0.56 12.62
CA ASP A 117 -2.28 0.47 11.39
C ASP A 117 -1.65 1.82 10.98
N GLU A 118 -2.26 2.95 11.35
CA GLU A 118 -1.68 4.28 11.09
C GLU A 118 -0.48 4.58 12.00
N LEU A 119 -0.44 3.99 13.21
CA LEU A 119 0.73 4.06 14.08
C LEU A 119 1.85 3.15 13.58
N VAL A 120 1.48 1.95 13.10
CA VAL A 120 2.39 1.03 12.41
C VAL A 120 3.05 1.75 11.23
N MET A 121 2.27 2.41 10.37
CA MET A 121 2.79 3.23 9.27
C MET A 121 3.76 4.31 9.72
N ALA A 122 3.40 5.06 10.77
CA ALA A 122 4.26 6.10 11.30
C ALA A 122 5.62 5.55 11.74
N PHE A 123 5.64 4.36 12.35
CA PHE A 123 6.87 3.71 12.77
C PHE A 123 7.76 3.31 11.59
N TYR A 124 7.22 2.67 10.54
CA TYR A 124 7.99 2.30 9.35
C TYR A 124 8.47 3.50 8.55
N LYS A 125 7.71 4.60 8.56
CA LYS A 125 8.10 5.88 7.94
C LYS A 125 9.10 6.69 8.77
N ASN A 126 9.52 6.18 9.93
CA ASN A 126 10.41 6.86 10.89
C ASN A 126 9.83 8.20 11.39
N LEU A 127 8.51 8.31 11.48
CA LEU A 127 7.81 9.46 12.07
C LEU A 127 7.77 9.38 13.61
N ILE A 128 7.91 8.17 14.14
CA ILE A 128 8.02 7.88 15.57
C ILE A 128 9.10 6.82 15.77
N ASP A 129 9.90 6.97 16.82
CA ASP A 129 10.98 6.02 17.11
C ASP A 129 10.60 5.02 18.22
N PRO A 130 11.38 3.95 18.41
CA PRO A 130 11.05 2.94 19.40
C PRO A 130 11.05 3.46 20.85
N THR A 131 11.87 4.46 21.16
CA THR A 131 11.92 5.05 22.52
C THR A 131 10.65 5.83 22.80
N ASP A 132 10.14 6.55 21.81
CA ASP A 132 8.84 7.21 21.89
C ASP A 132 7.71 6.19 22.10
N LEU A 133 7.70 5.07 21.35
CA LEU A 133 6.72 4.00 21.52
C LEU A 133 6.78 3.36 22.92
N GLN A 134 7.98 3.11 23.46
CA GLN A 134 8.15 2.61 24.82
C GLN A 134 7.61 3.60 25.85
N ALA A 135 7.84 4.90 25.66
CA ALA A 135 7.30 5.94 26.54
C ALA A 135 5.77 6.03 26.44
N LEU A 136 5.19 5.84 25.26
CA LEU A 136 3.73 5.77 25.06
C LEU A 136 3.13 4.51 25.73
N ALA A 137 3.79 3.36 25.60
CA ALA A 137 3.38 2.12 26.25
C ALA A 137 3.36 2.28 27.77
N ALA A 138 4.40 2.89 28.35
CA ALA A 138 4.47 3.21 29.78
C ALA A 138 3.37 4.19 30.23
N ARG A 139 2.78 4.96 29.30
CA ARG A 139 1.66 5.89 29.54
C ARG A 139 0.28 5.30 29.23
N GLY A 140 0.19 4.00 28.94
CA GLY A 140 -1.07 3.29 28.78
C GLY A 140 -1.53 3.07 27.34
N LEU A 141 -0.68 3.38 26.34
CA LEU A 141 -0.91 2.86 25.00
C LEU A 141 -0.72 1.33 25.03
N PRO A 142 -1.67 0.51 24.56
CA PRO A 142 -1.61 -0.95 24.69
C PRO A 142 -0.68 -1.57 23.63
N LEU A 143 0.61 -1.25 23.73
CA LEU A 143 1.69 -1.86 22.96
C LEU A 143 2.59 -2.64 23.93
N PRO A 144 2.66 -3.98 23.83
CA PRO A 144 3.61 -4.73 24.62
C PRO A 144 5.04 -4.56 24.04
N ALA A 145 6.06 -4.71 24.88
CA ALA A 145 7.44 -4.33 24.54
C ALA A 145 8.08 -5.25 23.49
N ASP A 146 7.69 -6.53 23.48
CA ASP A 146 8.01 -7.53 22.46
C ASP A 146 7.55 -7.10 21.06
N LEU A 147 6.36 -6.52 20.94
CA LEU A 147 5.84 -6.02 19.68
C LEU A 147 6.70 -4.89 19.09
N ILE A 148 7.30 -4.05 19.95
CA ILE A 148 8.19 -2.96 19.49
C ILE A 148 9.48 -3.55 18.92
N GLU A 149 10.03 -4.58 19.57
CA GLU A 149 11.23 -5.28 19.10
C GLU A 149 10.97 -5.99 17.76
N GLU A 150 9.81 -6.66 17.63
CA GLU A 150 9.38 -7.27 16.36
C GLU A 150 9.29 -6.23 15.24
N TRP A 151 8.66 -5.07 15.51
CA TRP A 151 8.55 -4.00 14.51
C TRP A 151 9.92 -3.44 14.12
N GLU A 152 10.86 -3.30 15.05
CA GLU A 152 12.22 -2.86 14.74
C GLU A 152 12.90 -3.79 13.74
N GLN A 153 12.83 -5.11 13.97
CA GLN A 153 13.41 -6.12 13.08
C GLN A 153 12.73 -6.08 11.70
N GLU A 154 11.39 -6.04 11.67
CA GLU A 154 10.65 -5.91 10.41
C GLU A 154 10.96 -4.60 9.68
N ARG A 155 11.19 -3.49 10.38
CA ARG A 155 11.50 -2.20 9.76
C ARG A 155 12.88 -2.23 9.10
N GLU A 156 13.85 -2.92 9.68
CA GLU A 156 15.15 -3.15 9.05
C GLU A 156 15.00 -3.95 7.75
N LEU A 157 14.29 -5.08 7.81
CA LEU A 157 13.98 -5.92 6.65
C LEU A 157 13.28 -5.11 5.54
N PHE A 158 12.23 -4.36 5.90
CA PHE A 158 11.46 -3.55 4.95
C PHE A 158 12.29 -2.38 4.40
N GLY A 159 13.20 -1.82 5.21
CA GLY A 159 14.16 -0.82 4.78
C GLY A 159 15.10 -1.35 3.69
N HIS A 160 15.58 -2.59 3.83
CA HIS A 160 16.39 -3.26 2.81
C HIS A 160 15.62 -3.45 1.50
N VAL A 161 14.40 -3.98 1.56
CA VAL A 161 13.58 -4.20 0.36
C VAL A 161 13.18 -2.86 -0.30
N THR A 162 12.86 -1.84 0.49
CA THR A 162 12.58 -0.48 -0.02
C THR A 162 13.79 0.11 -0.77
N ALA A 163 15.00 -0.10 -0.24
CA ALA A 163 16.23 0.34 -0.90
C ALA A 163 16.48 -0.39 -2.23
N ILE A 164 16.10 -1.67 -2.33
CA ILE A 164 16.12 -2.42 -3.60
C ILE A 164 15.17 -1.77 -4.60
N TYR A 165 13.92 -1.50 -4.21
CA TYR A 165 12.94 -0.84 -5.09
C TYR A 165 13.42 0.51 -5.61
N ARG A 166 14.01 1.35 -4.75
CA ARG A 166 14.59 2.64 -5.18
C ARG A 166 15.69 2.49 -6.22
N LYS A 167 16.51 1.43 -6.11
CA LYS A 167 17.56 1.16 -7.10
C LYS A 167 16.98 0.62 -8.40
N MET A 168 15.95 -0.23 -8.32
CA MET A 168 15.28 -0.78 -9.49
C MET A 168 14.61 0.31 -10.33
N PHE A 169 14.05 1.33 -9.69
CA PHE A 169 13.34 2.43 -10.34
C PHE A 169 14.05 3.77 -10.09
N SER A 170 15.38 3.80 -10.25
CA SER A 170 16.21 4.96 -9.86
C SER A 170 15.96 6.23 -10.67
N THR A 171 15.30 6.11 -11.80
CA THR A 171 15.00 7.21 -12.74
C THR A 171 13.55 7.69 -12.65
N ALA A 172 12.73 7.10 -11.78
CA ALA A 172 11.31 7.41 -11.70
C ALA A 172 11.06 8.90 -11.43
N GLY A 173 10.07 9.47 -12.12
CA GLY A 173 9.68 10.87 -11.98
C GLY A 173 8.87 11.14 -10.71
N ALA A 174 8.71 12.41 -10.37
CA ALA A 174 7.97 12.89 -9.20
C ALA A 174 6.87 13.90 -9.56
N GLN A 175 6.04 13.56 -10.55
CA GLN A 175 4.96 14.40 -11.06
C GLN A 175 3.58 14.03 -10.49
N ARG A 176 3.50 13.10 -9.52
CA ARG A 176 2.25 12.59 -8.93
C ARG A 176 1.31 12.00 -9.98
N GLN A 177 1.84 11.19 -10.90
CA GLN A 177 1.03 10.40 -11.83
C GLN A 177 0.85 8.97 -11.29
N ALA A 178 -0.37 8.44 -11.34
CA ALA A 178 -0.65 7.07 -10.92
C ALA A 178 -1.41 6.31 -12.02
N HIS A 179 -0.89 5.16 -12.45
CA HIS A 179 -1.66 4.17 -13.19
C HIS A 179 -2.10 3.05 -12.26
N VAL A 180 -3.39 2.76 -12.21
CA VAL A 180 -3.97 1.68 -11.42
C VAL A 180 -4.49 0.61 -12.38
N VAL A 181 -3.77 -0.51 -12.47
CA VAL A 181 -4.05 -1.59 -13.42
C VAL A 181 -4.64 -2.76 -12.67
N VAL A 182 -5.91 -3.05 -12.94
CA VAL A 182 -6.70 -4.00 -12.16
C VAL A 182 -7.22 -5.15 -13.02
N GLY A 183 -7.27 -6.37 -12.49
CA GLY A 183 -7.82 -7.52 -13.24
C GLY A 183 -7.45 -8.86 -12.63
N ALA A 184 -8.25 -9.90 -12.92
CA ALA A 184 -8.01 -11.27 -12.47
C ALA A 184 -6.59 -11.77 -12.79
N PRO A 185 -6.03 -12.74 -12.04
CA PRO A 185 -4.87 -13.49 -12.51
C PRO A 185 -5.12 -14.01 -13.93
N GLY A 186 -4.12 -13.95 -14.81
CA GLY A 186 -4.25 -14.35 -16.22
C GLY A 186 -4.91 -13.31 -17.15
N SER A 187 -5.39 -12.17 -16.64
CA SER A 187 -6.04 -11.14 -17.46
C SER A 187 -5.07 -10.36 -18.38
N GLY A 188 -3.75 -10.51 -18.20
CA GLY A 188 -2.73 -9.83 -19.01
C GLY A 188 -2.30 -8.45 -18.49
N LYS A 189 -2.42 -8.18 -17.18
CA LYS A 189 -2.02 -6.91 -16.55
C LYS A 189 -0.58 -6.50 -16.87
N SER A 190 0.39 -7.38 -16.63
CA SER A 190 1.80 -7.08 -16.88
C SER A 190 2.10 -6.83 -18.36
N GLU A 191 1.41 -7.54 -19.28
CA GLU A 191 1.50 -7.29 -20.72
C GLU A 191 0.90 -5.94 -21.11
N TYR A 192 -0.26 -5.59 -20.53
CA TYR A 192 -0.86 -4.27 -20.72
C TYR A 192 0.06 -3.15 -20.26
N ILE A 193 0.64 -3.27 -19.05
CA ILE A 193 1.59 -2.30 -18.50
C ILE A 193 2.76 -2.12 -19.46
N ALA A 194 3.40 -3.22 -19.85
CA ALA A 194 4.60 -3.18 -20.69
C ALA A 194 4.35 -2.59 -22.08
N ASN A 195 3.17 -2.81 -22.65
CA ASN A 195 2.85 -2.40 -24.03
C ASN A 195 2.14 -1.05 -24.12
N THR A 196 1.52 -0.56 -23.04
CA THR A 196 0.63 0.62 -23.09
C THR A 196 1.16 1.80 -22.31
N ILE A 197 1.84 1.55 -21.19
CA ILE A 197 2.35 2.63 -20.34
C ILE A 197 3.78 2.95 -20.79
N GLU A 198 3.93 4.08 -21.50
CA GLU A 198 5.23 4.58 -21.90
C GLU A 198 6.10 4.85 -20.65
N GLY A 199 7.37 4.43 -20.71
CA GLY A 199 8.31 4.61 -19.61
C GLY A 199 7.97 3.80 -18.35
N TRP A 200 7.13 2.77 -18.41
CA TRP A 200 6.64 2.05 -17.22
C TRP A 200 7.74 1.56 -16.26
N ASN A 201 8.92 1.23 -16.78
CA ASN A 201 10.08 0.76 -16.00
C ASN A 201 11.16 1.84 -15.76
N GLU A 202 10.99 3.04 -16.32
CA GLU A 202 11.96 4.13 -16.23
C GLU A 202 11.39 5.32 -15.43
N ASP A 203 10.16 5.72 -15.74
CA ASP A 203 9.50 6.92 -15.23
C ASP A 203 8.62 6.66 -14.00
N TYR A 204 8.35 5.40 -13.67
CA TYR A 204 7.41 5.00 -12.63
C TYR A 204 8.03 4.02 -11.63
N ILE A 205 7.58 4.10 -10.38
CA ILE A 205 7.72 3.01 -9.42
C ILE A 205 6.59 2.00 -9.66
N VAL A 206 6.93 0.76 -9.99
CA VAL A 206 5.92 -0.32 -10.11
C VAL A 206 5.77 -1.01 -8.75
N ILE A 207 4.58 -0.93 -8.17
CA ILE A 207 4.20 -1.67 -6.97
C ILE A 207 3.34 -2.86 -7.43
N ASP A 208 4.04 -3.99 -7.63
CA ASP A 208 3.47 -5.29 -8.02
C ASP A 208 3.63 -6.28 -6.85
N PRO A 209 2.54 -6.92 -6.40
CA PRO A 209 2.56 -7.96 -5.37
C PRO A 209 3.45 -9.17 -5.70
N GLU A 210 3.51 -9.60 -6.96
CA GLU A 210 4.37 -10.73 -7.34
C GLU A 210 5.86 -10.33 -7.30
N LEU A 211 6.18 -9.10 -7.71
CA LEU A 211 7.52 -8.53 -7.56
C LEU A 211 7.94 -8.42 -6.08
N LEU A 212 7.02 -8.06 -5.19
CA LEU A 212 7.26 -8.01 -3.74
C LEU A 212 7.50 -9.41 -3.16
N ASP A 213 6.65 -10.39 -3.49
CA ASP A 213 6.83 -11.79 -3.07
C ASP A 213 8.24 -12.28 -3.47
N ARG A 214 8.67 -11.99 -4.71
CA ARG A 214 10.02 -12.35 -5.20
C ARG A 214 11.13 -11.65 -4.40
N ALA A 215 10.98 -10.37 -4.09
CA ALA A 215 11.96 -9.61 -3.33
C ALA A 215 12.15 -10.17 -1.91
N PHE A 216 11.04 -10.48 -1.22
CA PHE A 216 11.09 -11.11 0.10
C PHE A 216 11.68 -12.52 0.07
N LEU A 217 11.29 -13.36 -0.88
CA LEU A 217 11.85 -14.71 -0.99
C LEU A 217 13.37 -14.69 -1.21
N ARG A 218 13.89 -13.75 -2.02
CA ARG A 218 15.35 -13.56 -2.16
C ARG A 218 15.99 -13.18 -0.84
N GLN A 219 15.35 -12.32 -0.07
CA GLN A 219 15.85 -11.90 1.23
C GLN A 219 15.83 -13.05 2.25
N TYR A 220 14.75 -13.82 2.32
CA TYR A 220 14.63 -15.00 3.19
C TYR A 220 15.66 -16.07 2.85
N LEU A 221 16.00 -16.24 1.58
CA LEU A 221 17.10 -17.12 1.17
C LEU A 221 18.46 -16.56 1.60
N ALA A 222 18.70 -15.27 1.40
CA ALA A 222 19.97 -14.62 1.74
C ALA A 222 20.25 -14.62 3.26
N GLU A 223 19.20 -14.45 4.07
CA GLU A 223 19.29 -14.44 5.54
C GLU A 223 19.12 -15.83 6.18
N GLY A 224 18.83 -16.86 5.37
CA GLY A 224 18.67 -18.23 5.84
C GLY A 224 17.33 -18.54 6.53
N TRP A 225 16.35 -17.65 6.40
CA TRP A 225 15.02 -17.80 7.01
C TRP A 225 14.09 -18.71 6.20
N TYR A 226 14.33 -18.84 4.89
CA TYR A 226 13.46 -19.58 3.98
C TYR A 226 13.14 -21.01 4.47
N GLU A 227 14.15 -21.77 4.90
CA GLU A 227 13.94 -23.14 5.40
C GLU A 227 13.17 -23.18 6.72
N ALA A 228 13.39 -22.19 7.60
CA ALA A 228 12.69 -22.10 8.88
C ALA A 228 11.20 -21.79 8.69
N LEU A 229 10.88 -20.92 7.73
CA LEU A 229 9.51 -20.49 7.39
C LEU A 229 8.76 -21.48 6.50
N LYS A 230 9.47 -22.42 5.84
CA LYS A 230 8.86 -23.43 4.98
C LYS A 230 7.82 -24.26 5.76
N PRO A 231 6.55 -24.31 5.31
CA PRO A 231 5.49 -25.00 6.02
C PRO A 231 5.66 -26.52 5.95
N GLU A 232 5.16 -27.25 6.95
CA GLU A 232 5.34 -28.70 7.06
C GLU A 232 4.89 -29.50 5.82
N PRO A 233 3.73 -29.20 5.18
CA PRO A 233 3.35 -29.88 3.94
C PRO A 233 4.39 -29.77 2.81
N ALA A 234 5.05 -28.61 2.69
CA ALA A 234 6.10 -28.41 1.69
C ALA A 234 7.35 -29.25 2.01
N ARG A 235 7.73 -29.33 3.29
CA ARG A 235 8.84 -30.18 3.76
C ARG A 235 8.57 -31.65 3.49
N GLU A 236 7.36 -32.13 3.77
CA GLU A 236 6.96 -33.51 3.50
C GLU A 236 6.93 -33.81 1.99
N PHE A 237 6.51 -32.86 1.17
CA PHE A 237 6.53 -33.00 -0.28
C PHE A 237 7.96 -33.14 -0.82
N GLU A 238 8.92 -32.35 -0.30
CA GLU A 238 10.34 -32.48 -0.66
C GLU A 238 10.98 -33.78 -0.13
N LYS A 239 10.60 -34.25 1.07
CA LYS A 239 11.07 -35.54 1.62
C LYS A 239 10.71 -36.74 0.74
N GLN A 240 9.64 -36.62 -0.06
CA GLN A 240 9.24 -37.62 -1.05
C GLN A 240 10.08 -37.58 -2.34
N GLY A 241 11.06 -36.68 -2.43
CA GLY A 241 11.94 -36.50 -3.59
C GLY A 241 11.40 -35.54 -4.64
N ASN A 242 10.27 -34.86 -4.38
CA ASN A 242 9.77 -33.82 -5.26
C ASN A 242 10.59 -32.53 -5.08
N LYS A 243 10.65 -31.72 -6.14
CA LYS A 243 11.31 -30.41 -6.10
C LYS A 243 10.26 -29.32 -5.92
N LEU A 244 10.51 -28.41 -4.99
CA LEU A 244 9.83 -27.12 -4.91
C LEU A 244 10.85 -26.01 -5.15
N PHE A 245 10.41 -24.97 -5.84
CA PHE A 245 11.08 -23.70 -5.93
C PHE A 245 10.48 -22.70 -4.92
N PRO A 246 11.21 -21.64 -4.56
CA PRO A 246 10.72 -20.61 -3.65
C PRO A 246 9.33 -20.05 -3.96
N MET A 247 9.01 -19.79 -5.24
CA MET A 247 7.72 -19.24 -5.64
C MET A 247 6.55 -20.23 -5.49
N ASP A 248 6.81 -21.55 -5.44
CA ASP A 248 5.76 -22.56 -5.19
C ASP A 248 5.10 -22.39 -3.83
N ILE A 249 5.84 -21.80 -2.88
CA ILE A 249 5.38 -21.50 -1.52
C ILE A 249 5.44 -20.00 -1.22
N ALA A 250 5.23 -19.14 -2.24
CA ALA A 250 5.26 -17.68 -2.08
C ALA A 250 4.28 -17.14 -1.02
N THR A 251 3.31 -17.96 -0.58
CA THR A 251 2.42 -17.63 0.54
C THR A 251 3.16 -17.31 1.84
N ILE A 252 4.37 -17.85 2.06
CA ILE A 252 5.19 -17.51 3.24
C ILE A 252 5.63 -16.04 3.28
N ALA A 253 5.67 -15.36 2.13
CA ALA A 253 6.04 -13.96 2.01
C ALA A 253 4.83 -13.04 1.85
N ARG A 254 3.60 -13.59 1.81
CA ARG A 254 2.42 -12.85 1.35
C ARG A 254 2.00 -11.74 2.30
N GLU A 255 2.05 -11.98 3.61
CA GLU A 255 1.70 -10.96 4.60
C GLU A 255 2.69 -9.80 4.57
N ASP A 256 3.98 -10.12 4.58
CA ASP A 256 5.07 -9.12 4.53
C ASP A 256 5.03 -8.32 3.23
N SER A 257 4.78 -9.00 2.11
CA SER A 257 4.62 -8.36 0.79
C SER A 257 3.42 -7.41 0.78
N ALA A 258 2.26 -7.82 1.31
CA ALA A 258 1.09 -6.95 1.36
C ALA A 258 1.28 -5.74 2.29
N LYS A 259 1.98 -5.94 3.41
CA LYS A 259 2.32 -4.86 4.36
C LYS A 259 3.32 -3.88 3.74
N LEU A 260 4.37 -4.37 3.09
CA LEU A 260 5.34 -3.54 2.38
C LEU A 260 4.74 -2.87 1.13
N GLY A 261 3.77 -3.47 0.46
CA GLY A 261 3.04 -2.81 -0.63
C GLY A 261 2.41 -1.50 -0.16
N SER A 262 1.73 -1.53 1.00
CA SER A 262 1.15 -0.33 1.63
C SER A 262 2.23 0.64 2.11
N ILE A 263 3.23 0.12 2.81
CA ILE A 263 4.63 0.61 2.88
C ILE A 263 5.06 1.64 1.83
N LEU A 264 5.38 1.07 0.67
CA LEU A 264 5.92 1.72 -0.50
C LEU A 264 4.91 2.69 -1.10
N LEU A 265 3.62 2.31 -1.18
CA LEU A 265 2.57 3.21 -1.65
C LEU A 265 2.58 4.50 -0.84
N SER A 266 2.57 4.41 0.49
CA SER A 266 2.55 5.61 1.34
C SER A 266 3.84 6.42 1.22
N THR A 267 4.99 5.74 1.31
CA THR A 267 6.30 6.38 1.25
C THR A 267 6.53 7.12 -0.07
N PHE A 268 6.25 6.48 -1.21
CA PHE A 268 6.44 7.09 -2.51
C PHE A 268 5.35 8.10 -2.87
N ALA A 269 4.14 7.96 -2.30
CA ALA A 269 3.08 8.96 -2.41
C ALA A 269 3.43 10.29 -1.72
N ASP A 270 4.03 10.22 -0.53
CA ASP A 270 4.50 11.44 0.16
C ASP A 270 5.56 12.18 -0.67
N GLU A 271 6.49 11.41 -1.25
CA GLU A 271 7.57 11.89 -2.12
C GLU A 271 7.06 12.39 -3.48
N GLY A 272 5.81 12.08 -3.83
CA GLY A 272 5.18 12.51 -5.07
C GLY A 272 5.65 11.75 -6.30
N MET A 273 6.25 10.57 -6.12
CA MET A 273 6.75 9.72 -7.19
C MET A 273 5.62 9.30 -8.13
N ASN A 274 5.91 9.06 -9.40
CA ASN A 274 4.96 8.42 -10.30
C ASN A 274 4.83 6.94 -9.94
N LEU A 275 3.61 6.42 -9.95
CA LEU A 275 3.27 5.08 -9.48
C LEU A 275 2.56 4.27 -10.56
N ILE A 276 2.89 2.99 -10.66
CA ILE A 276 2.06 1.96 -11.30
C ILE A 276 1.67 0.97 -10.21
N LEU A 277 0.37 0.81 -9.99
CA LEU A 277 -0.19 -0.10 -8.99
C LEU A 277 -0.86 -1.25 -9.72
N GLU A 278 -0.26 -2.43 -9.67
CA GLU A 278 -0.84 -3.66 -10.22
C GLU A 278 -1.61 -4.41 -9.12
N ALA A 279 -2.86 -4.75 -9.37
CA ALA A 279 -3.69 -5.48 -8.40
C ALA A 279 -4.78 -6.32 -9.07
N THR A 280 -5.36 -7.23 -8.31
CA THR A 280 -6.53 -8.00 -8.74
C THR A 280 -7.83 -7.30 -8.36
N PHE A 281 -7.81 -6.49 -7.30
CA PHE A 281 -8.92 -5.72 -6.73
C PHE A 281 -10.15 -6.54 -6.35
N THR A 282 -10.42 -6.62 -5.05
CA THR A 282 -11.65 -7.13 -4.43
C THR A 282 -12.45 -5.95 -3.81
N PRO A 283 -13.76 -6.08 -3.50
CA PRO A 283 -14.82 -5.12 -3.87
C PRO A 283 -14.69 -3.68 -3.36
N GLY A 284 -15.21 -2.74 -4.18
CA GLY A 284 -15.77 -1.41 -3.88
C GLY A 284 -15.02 -0.50 -2.91
N PHE A 285 -14.98 -0.88 -1.63
CA PHE A 285 -14.37 -0.10 -0.56
C PHE A 285 -12.86 0.07 -0.74
N VAL A 286 -12.17 -0.99 -1.20
CA VAL A 286 -10.72 -0.99 -1.37
C VAL A 286 -10.30 -0.09 -2.54
N ALA A 287 -11.00 -0.17 -3.67
CA ALA A 287 -10.79 0.71 -4.81
C ALA A 287 -11.07 2.17 -4.48
N GLN A 288 -12.18 2.45 -3.79
CA GLN A 288 -12.50 3.82 -3.40
C GLN A 288 -11.47 4.38 -2.42
N GLN A 289 -11.02 3.61 -1.43
CA GLN A 289 -9.99 4.05 -0.50
C GLN A 289 -8.68 4.39 -1.20
N LEU A 290 -8.26 3.59 -2.19
CA LEU A 290 -7.04 3.89 -2.93
C LEU A 290 -7.20 5.15 -3.77
N VAL A 291 -8.33 5.32 -4.46
CA VAL A 291 -8.61 6.53 -5.24
C VAL A 291 -8.65 7.75 -4.33
N ASP A 292 -9.32 7.66 -3.18
CA ASP A 292 -9.38 8.73 -2.18
C ASP A 292 -7.98 9.05 -1.63
N TYR A 293 -7.17 8.01 -1.37
CA TYR A 293 -5.80 8.14 -0.89
C TYR A 293 -4.88 8.82 -1.93
N LEU A 294 -4.96 8.44 -3.20
CA LEU A 294 -4.17 9.05 -4.26
C LEU A 294 -4.65 10.49 -4.54
N SER A 295 -5.96 10.70 -4.63
CA SER A 295 -6.57 12.01 -4.90
C SER A 295 -6.24 13.01 -3.79
N ARG A 296 -6.36 12.60 -2.52
CA ARG A 296 -5.98 13.47 -1.38
C ARG A 296 -4.49 13.79 -1.34
N ASN A 297 -3.64 12.99 -1.98
CA ASN A 297 -2.21 13.21 -2.15
C ASN A 297 -1.87 13.94 -3.47
N GLY A 298 -2.87 14.45 -4.18
CA GLY A 298 -2.71 15.28 -5.37
C GLY A 298 -2.33 14.52 -6.63
N TYR A 299 -2.64 13.22 -6.71
CA TYR A 299 -2.33 12.41 -7.88
C TYR A 299 -3.30 12.63 -9.04
N SER A 300 -2.75 12.65 -10.26
CA SER A 300 -3.53 12.38 -11.47
C SER A 300 -3.62 10.86 -11.65
N ILE A 301 -4.84 10.32 -11.65
CA ILE A 301 -5.09 8.88 -11.62
C ILE A 301 -5.64 8.41 -12.96
N ASN A 302 -4.97 7.46 -13.60
CA ASN A 302 -5.48 6.68 -14.71
C ASN A 302 -5.75 5.25 -14.23
N ALA A 303 -7.00 4.81 -14.24
CA ALA A 303 -7.38 3.48 -13.78
C ALA A 303 -7.97 2.66 -14.92
N VAL A 304 -7.50 1.42 -15.06
CA VAL A 304 -7.96 0.48 -16.08
C VAL A 304 -8.28 -0.87 -15.45
N ARG A 305 -9.43 -1.43 -15.82
CA ARG A 305 -9.81 -2.81 -15.48
C ARG A 305 -9.70 -3.68 -16.72
N LEU A 306 -8.85 -4.71 -16.64
CA LEU A 306 -8.78 -5.78 -17.62
C LEU A 306 -9.77 -6.87 -17.24
N THR A 307 -10.58 -7.26 -18.21
CA THR A 307 -11.58 -8.32 -18.07
C THR A 307 -11.15 -9.56 -18.84
N ILE A 308 -11.51 -10.72 -18.29
CA ILE A 308 -11.25 -12.04 -18.88
C ILE A 308 -12.33 -12.99 -18.36
N GLU A 309 -12.67 -14.01 -19.16
CA GLU A 309 -13.55 -15.09 -18.70
C GLU A 309 -12.83 -16.00 -17.70
N LYS A 310 -13.56 -16.53 -16.72
CA LYS A 310 -13.00 -17.33 -15.62
C LYS A 310 -12.22 -18.55 -16.12
N GLU A 311 -12.79 -19.29 -17.07
CA GLU A 311 -12.15 -20.48 -17.64
C GLU A 311 -10.84 -20.13 -18.33
N GLN A 312 -10.79 -19.00 -19.05
CA GLN A 312 -9.58 -18.52 -19.71
C GLN A 312 -8.54 -18.03 -18.70
N ALA A 313 -8.96 -17.45 -17.58
CA ALA A 313 -8.05 -17.04 -16.51
C ALA A 313 -7.34 -18.25 -15.90
N VAL A 314 -8.08 -19.34 -15.62
CA VAL A 314 -7.51 -20.60 -15.12
C VAL A 314 -6.52 -21.18 -16.13
N GLU A 315 -6.94 -21.36 -17.38
CA GLU A 315 -6.09 -21.93 -18.45
C GLU A 315 -4.78 -21.14 -18.62
N ARG A 316 -4.85 -19.80 -18.61
CA ARG A 316 -3.65 -18.95 -18.73
C ARG A 316 -2.74 -19.03 -17.51
N CYS A 317 -3.30 -19.13 -16.30
CA CYS A 317 -2.51 -19.25 -15.09
C CYS A 317 -1.77 -20.59 -15.03
N GLU A 318 -2.46 -21.69 -15.37
CA GLU A 318 -1.86 -23.03 -15.45
C GLU A 318 -0.76 -23.08 -16.52
N ALA A 319 -1.06 -22.62 -17.74
CA ALA A 319 -0.08 -22.58 -18.82
C ALA A 319 1.13 -21.70 -18.50
N ARG A 320 0.94 -20.58 -17.78
CA ARG A 320 2.04 -19.72 -17.31
C ARG A 320 2.92 -20.47 -16.32
N TYR A 321 2.31 -21.11 -15.32
CA TYR A 321 3.02 -21.87 -14.30
C TYR A 321 3.84 -23.00 -14.90
N GLU A 322 3.22 -23.85 -15.74
CA GLU A 322 3.90 -24.98 -16.39
C GLU A 322 5.11 -24.51 -17.19
N ARG A 323 4.93 -23.49 -18.02
CA ARG A 323 6.01 -22.93 -18.86
C ARG A 323 7.17 -22.40 -18.02
N GLU A 324 6.89 -21.60 -17.00
CA GLU A 324 7.92 -20.99 -16.15
C GLU A 324 8.61 -22.03 -15.26
N TYR A 325 7.87 -23.02 -14.77
CA TYR A 325 8.39 -24.13 -13.97
C TYR A 325 9.35 -25.01 -14.80
N GLU A 326 8.96 -25.36 -16.04
CA GLU A 326 9.84 -26.07 -16.98
C GLU A 326 11.11 -25.28 -17.31
N GLN A 327 11.00 -23.96 -17.52
CA GLN A 327 12.15 -23.08 -17.74
C GLN A 327 13.09 -23.05 -16.54
N ALA A 328 12.55 -22.96 -15.31
CA ALA A 328 13.35 -23.00 -14.09
C ALA A 328 14.04 -24.36 -13.90
N LEU A 329 13.39 -25.47 -14.27
CA LEU A 329 13.96 -26.81 -14.22
C LEU A 329 15.08 -27.04 -15.25
N THR A 330 14.86 -26.62 -16.49
CA THR A 330 15.70 -27.03 -17.63
C THR A 330 16.77 -25.99 -17.99
N GLN A 331 16.48 -24.71 -17.79
CA GLN A 331 17.33 -23.60 -18.23
C GLN A 331 17.97 -22.85 -17.05
N GLY A 332 17.50 -23.11 -15.81
CA GLY A 332 17.94 -22.38 -14.62
C GLY A 332 17.56 -20.89 -14.67
N LEU A 333 16.56 -20.53 -15.49
CA LEU A 333 16.05 -19.17 -15.59
C LEU A 333 15.19 -18.89 -14.34
N ASP A 334 15.64 -17.91 -13.56
CA ASP A 334 15.16 -17.56 -12.20
C ASP A 334 15.18 -18.71 -11.18
N ALA A 335 16.13 -18.64 -10.24
CA ALA A 335 16.26 -19.60 -9.14
C ALA A 335 15.03 -19.65 -8.21
N LEU A 336 14.12 -18.68 -8.30
CA LEU A 336 12.88 -18.67 -7.53
C LEU A 336 11.76 -19.51 -8.15
N GLY A 337 11.83 -19.86 -9.43
CA GLY A 337 10.78 -20.62 -10.13
C GLY A 337 9.50 -19.83 -10.44
N ALA A 338 8.41 -20.58 -10.68
CA ALA A 338 7.10 -20.07 -11.08
C ALA A 338 6.15 -19.96 -9.90
N LYS A 339 5.21 -19.00 -9.95
CA LYS A 339 4.18 -18.84 -8.93
C LYS A 339 2.90 -19.57 -9.34
N PRO A 340 2.48 -20.64 -8.64
CA PRO A 340 1.17 -21.23 -8.86
C PRO A 340 0.07 -20.24 -8.43
N VAL A 341 -1.06 -20.28 -9.12
CA VAL A 341 -2.26 -19.52 -8.77
C VAL A 341 -3.33 -20.50 -8.37
N ASP A 342 -3.78 -20.43 -7.12
CA ASP A 342 -4.84 -21.29 -6.61
C ASP A 342 -6.17 -20.99 -7.32
N THR A 343 -6.88 -22.02 -7.77
CA THR A 343 -8.22 -21.87 -8.34
C THR A 343 -9.20 -21.29 -7.33
N ALA A 344 -9.04 -21.57 -6.03
CA ALA A 344 -9.84 -20.94 -4.99
C ALA A 344 -9.63 -19.42 -4.92
N TYR A 345 -8.42 -18.94 -5.22
CA TYR A 345 -8.15 -17.50 -5.33
C TYR A 345 -8.83 -16.89 -6.56
N ILE A 346 -8.79 -17.60 -7.71
CA ILE A 346 -9.51 -17.15 -8.92
C ILE A 346 -11.01 -17.11 -8.65
N ASP A 347 -11.58 -18.15 -8.03
CA ASP A 347 -12.99 -18.20 -7.64
C ASP A 347 -13.37 -17.00 -6.77
N TYR A 348 -12.60 -16.76 -5.71
CA TYR A 348 -12.77 -15.61 -4.83
C TYR A 348 -12.81 -14.29 -5.61
N VAL A 349 -11.87 -14.06 -6.53
CA VAL A 349 -11.82 -12.82 -7.33
C VAL A 349 -13.08 -12.63 -8.17
N PHE A 350 -13.52 -13.68 -8.87
CA PHE A 350 -14.69 -13.61 -9.75
C PHE A 350 -16.00 -13.46 -8.98
N GLU A 351 -16.15 -14.08 -7.81
CA GLU A 351 -17.29 -13.87 -6.91
C GLU A 351 -17.39 -12.40 -6.50
N ASN A 352 -16.28 -11.81 -6.09
CA ASN A 352 -16.22 -10.40 -5.67
C ASN A 352 -16.45 -9.41 -6.82
N TYR A 353 -16.06 -9.76 -8.05
CA TYR A 353 -16.41 -8.99 -9.24
C TYR A 353 -17.92 -8.98 -9.51
N ALA A 354 -18.58 -10.12 -9.38
CA ALA A 354 -20.02 -10.22 -9.56
C ALA A 354 -20.77 -9.36 -8.52
N GLU A 355 -20.37 -9.44 -7.25
CA GLU A 355 -20.94 -8.62 -6.18
C GLU A 355 -20.79 -7.11 -6.44
N ALA A 356 -19.61 -6.68 -6.91
CA ALA A 356 -19.35 -5.28 -7.22
C ALA A 356 -20.23 -4.78 -8.38
N GLU A 357 -20.43 -5.60 -9.41
CA GLU A 357 -21.28 -5.26 -10.55
C GLU A 357 -22.77 -5.19 -10.17
N GLU A 358 -23.24 -6.08 -9.29
CA GLU A 358 -24.59 -6.00 -8.74
C GLU A 358 -24.80 -4.74 -7.91
N ALA A 359 -23.84 -4.38 -7.06
CA ALA A 359 -23.88 -3.16 -6.26
C ALA A 359 -23.92 -1.90 -7.13
N GLN A 360 -23.14 -1.85 -8.22
CA GLN A 360 -23.17 -0.74 -9.18
C GLN A 360 -24.53 -0.64 -9.90
N LYS A 361 -25.09 -1.77 -10.35
CA LYS A 361 -26.43 -1.79 -10.98
C LYS A 361 -27.50 -1.30 -10.01
N ALA A 362 -27.44 -1.70 -8.74
CA ALA A 362 -28.38 -1.26 -7.71
C ALA A 362 -28.25 0.23 -7.38
N ALA A 363 -27.04 0.80 -7.46
CA ALA A 363 -26.80 2.23 -7.27
C ALA A 363 -27.27 3.08 -8.47
N ALA A 364 -27.12 2.57 -9.70
CA ALA A 364 -27.55 3.26 -10.93
C ALA A 364 -29.08 3.23 -11.16
N GLY A 365 -29.80 2.35 -10.45
CA GLY A 365 -31.26 2.25 -10.47
C GLY A 365 -31.99 3.10 -9.42
N LYS A 366 -31.27 3.91 -8.64
CA LYS A 366 -31.78 4.93 -7.72
C LYS A 366 -31.51 6.31 -8.27
#